data_AF-A0A2G2IZ81-F1
#
_entry.id   AF-A0A2G2IZ81-F1
#
_cell.length_a   1.000
_cell.length_b   1.000
_cell.length_c   1.000
_cell.angle_alpha   90.00
_cell.angle_beta   90.00
_cell.angle_gamma   90.00
#
_symmetry.space_group_name_H-M   'P 1'
#
loop_
_entity.id
_entity.type
_entity.pdbx_description
1 polymer ?
#
loop_
_entity_poly.entity_id
_entity_poly.type
_entity_poly.pdbx_seq_one_letter_code
_entity_poly.pdbx_strand_id
1 'polypeptide(L)'
;MASGHSNYVSGEMPIQGHQKTFGGFIRTASFCTAFLIVVLLMPILVFGAQLPWFTALVATVVVGVLITPAFKLGGGWYALLFGLAVLAFIIGFGVSALAG
;
A
#
# COMPACT_ATOMS: atom_id res chain seq x y z
N MET A 1 39.15 -15.06 23.34
CA MET A 1 39.01 -13.59 23.34
C MET A 1 38.19 -13.21 24.56
N ALA A 2 38.60 -12.14 25.25
CA ALA A 2 38.39 -11.88 26.67
C ALA A 2 36.97 -12.11 27.24
N SER A 3 36.91 -12.90 28.31
CA SER A 3 35.86 -12.88 29.32
C SER A 3 35.96 -11.58 30.13
N GLY A 4 35.40 -10.49 29.60
CA GLY A 4 35.24 -9.23 30.31
C GLY A 4 33.78 -9.07 30.69
N HIS A 5 33.49 -8.94 31.98
CA HIS A 5 32.19 -8.47 32.46
C HIS A 5 31.86 -7.15 31.75
N SER A 6 30.95 -7.19 30.76
CA SER A 6 30.38 -5.95 30.25
C SER A 6 29.54 -5.39 31.38
N ASN A 7 29.91 -4.20 31.87
CA ASN A 7 29.13 -3.49 32.86
C ASN A 7 27.88 -2.96 32.14
N TYR A 8 26.95 -3.88 31.85
CA TYR A 8 25.71 -3.60 31.14
C TYR A 8 24.77 -2.90 32.12
N VAL A 9 24.62 -1.59 31.96
CA VAL A 9 23.59 -0.83 32.66
C VAL A 9 22.27 -1.09 31.96
N SER A 10 21.34 -1.74 32.65
CA SER A 10 20.00 -1.99 32.14
C SER A 10 19.38 -0.67 31.66
N GLY A 11 18.98 -0.61 30.39
CA GLY A 11 18.37 0.57 29.78
C GLY A 11 19.30 1.44 28.93
N GLU A 12 20.62 1.26 29.02
CA GLU A 12 21.60 2.00 28.20
C GLU A 12 22.02 1.25 26.91
N MET A 13 21.36 0.13 26.62
CA MET A 13 21.62 -0.60 25.38
C MET A 13 21.30 0.28 24.15
N PRO A 14 22.21 0.39 23.18
CA PRO A 14 21.93 1.12 21.95
C PRO A 14 20.84 0.41 21.14
N ILE A 15 19.60 0.91 21.24
CA ILE A 15 18.43 0.36 20.55
C ILE A 15 18.26 0.87 19.10
N GLN A 16 19.26 1.54 18.54
CA GLN A 16 19.20 2.14 17.20
C GLN A 16 18.82 1.12 16.12
N GLY A 17 19.33 -0.11 16.23
CA GLY A 17 18.96 -1.23 15.35
C GLY A 17 17.48 -1.61 15.47
N HIS A 18 16.97 -1.76 16.69
CA HIS A 18 15.57 -2.11 16.94
C HIS A 18 14.60 -1.02 16.49
N GLN A 19 14.94 0.25 16.74
CA GLN A 19 14.15 1.39 16.27
C GLN A 19 14.06 1.44 14.74
N LYS A 20 15.17 1.17 14.04
CA LYS A 20 15.18 1.14 12.56
C LYS A 20 14.33 -0.01 12.02
N THR A 21 14.43 -1.20 12.59
CA THR A 21 13.61 -2.35 12.19
C THR A 21 12.13 -2.11 12.45
N PHE A 22 11.78 -1.58 13.62
CA PHE A 22 10.40 -1.27 13.96
C PHE A 22 9.82 -0.17 13.05
N GLY A 23 10.59 0.89 12.78
CA GLY A 23 10.19 1.94 11.83
C GLY A 23 9.97 1.38 10.42
N GLY A 24 10.84 0.47 9.96
CA GLY A 24 10.68 -0.25 8.70
C GLY A 24 9.40 -1.11 8.68
N PHE A 25 9.15 -1.87 9.75
CA PHE A 25 7.95 -2.70 9.89
C PHE A 25 6.67 -1.88 9.79
N ILE A 26 6.56 -0.79 10.56
CA ILE A 26 5.37 0.09 10.54
C ILE A 26 5.17 0.69 9.15
N ARG A 27 6.25 1.11 8.48
CA ARG A 27 6.17 1.64 7.11
C ARG A 27 5.65 0.59 6.13
N THR A 28 6.15 -0.63 6.18
CA THR A 28 5.66 -1.72 5.30
C THR A 28 4.22 -2.11 5.64
N ALA A 29 3.86 -2.18 6.92
CA ALA A 29 2.50 -2.46 7.35
C ALA A 29 1.51 -1.42 6.83
N SER A 30 1.84 -0.12 6.98
CA SER A 30 1.01 0.98 6.46
C SER A 30 0.82 0.90 4.94
N PHE A 31 1.85 0.51 4.21
CA PHE A 31 1.79 0.29 2.77
C PHE A 31 0.88 -0.87 2.39
N CYS A 32 1.00 -2.02 3.07
CA CYS A 32 0.14 -3.18 2.84
C CYS A 32 -1.33 -2.88 3.15
N THR A 33 -1.61 -2.13 4.22
CA THR A 33 -2.98 -1.71 4.55
C THR A 33 -3.58 -0.83 3.46
N ALA A 34 -2.84 0.19 2.99
CA ALA A 34 -3.30 1.05 1.91
C ALA A 34 -3.53 0.26 0.60
N PHE A 35 -2.62 -0.68 0.30
CA PHE A 35 -2.74 -1.57 -0.85
C PHE A 35 -4.04 -2.40 -0.81
N LEU A 36 -4.32 -3.04 0.33
CA LEU A 36 -5.54 -3.83 0.50
C LEU A 36 -6.81 -3.00 0.34
N ILE A 37 -6.83 -1.76 0.84
CA ILE A 37 -7.98 -0.87 0.66
C ILE A 37 -8.23 -0.63 -0.84
N VAL A 38 -7.20 -0.24 -1.60
CA VAL A 38 -7.37 0.04 -3.05
C VAL A 38 -7.79 -1.20 -3.83
N VAL A 39 -7.17 -2.34 -3.55
CA VAL A 39 -7.47 -3.62 -4.23
C VAL A 39 -8.89 -4.09 -3.95
N LEU A 40 -9.39 -3.92 -2.73
CA LEU A 40 -10.74 -4.33 -2.36
C LEU A 40 -11.80 -3.31 -2.80
N LEU A 41 -11.47 -2.03 -2.87
CA LEU A 41 -12.45 -0.98 -3.20
C LEU A 41 -13.00 -1.17 -4.62
N MET A 42 -12.18 -1.61 -5.58
CA MET A 42 -12.61 -1.83 -6.97
C MET A 42 -13.71 -2.91 -7.10
N PRO A 43 -13.53 -4.17 -6.63
CA PRO A 43 -14.58 -5.17 -6.70
C PRO A 43 -15.80 -4.80 -5.85
N ILE A 44 -15.63 -4.07 -4.74
CA ILE A 44 -16.77 -3.58 -3.95
C ILE A 44 -17.63 -2.61 -4.76
N LEU A 45 -17.02 -1.66 -5.48
CA LEU A 45 -17.76 -0.69 -6.29
C LEU A 45 -18.39 -1.34 -7.54
N VAL A 46 -17.71 -2.28 -8.18
CA VAL A 46 -18.22 -2.94 -9.39
C VAL A 46 -19.31 -3.96 -9.05
N PHE A 47 -19.08 -4.85 -8.07
CA PHE A 47 -20.01 -5.95 -7.78
C PHE A 47 -20.99 -5.62 -6.65
N GLY A 48 -20.55 -4.86 -5.65
CA GLY A 48 -21.40 -4.47 -4.52
C GLY A 48 -22.32 -3.28 -4.83
N ALA A 49 -21.75 -2.22 -5.42
CA ALA A 49 -22.50 -1.00 -5.76
C ALA A 49 -23.00 -0.96 -7.22
N GLN A 50 -22.72 -1.99 -8.02
CA GLN A 50 -23.11 -2.11 -9.43
C GLN A 50 -22.71 -0.90 -10.30
N LEU A 51 -21.60 -0.24 -9.97
CA LEU A 51 -21.11 0.87 -10.76
C LEU A 51 -20.45 0.37 -12.05
N PRO A 52 -20.57 1.12 -13.17
CA PRO A 52 -19.84 0.80 -14.38
C PRO A 52 -18.34 0.76 -14.11
N TRP A 53 -17.66 -0.21 -14.73
CA TRP A 53 -16.23 -0.48 -14.53
C TRP A 53 -15.35 0.78 -14.60
N PHE A 54 -15.56 1.61 -15.62
CA PHE A 54 -14.79 2.84 -15.81
C PHE A 54 -14.95 3.84 -14.65
N THR A 55 -16.18 4.08 -14.22
CA THR A 55 -16.48 4.95 -13.07
C THR A 55 -15.89 4.41 -11.78
N ALA A 56 -15.95 3.09 -11.56
CA ALA A 56 -15.33 2.45 -10.40
C ALA A 56 -13.79 2.57 -10.42
N LEU A 57 -13.17 2.47 -11.59
CA LEU A 57 -11.72 2.64 -11.75
C LEU A 57 -11.29 4.08 -11.44
N VAL A 58 -12.01 5.09 -11.94
CA VAL A 58 -11.72 6.49 -11.60
C VAL A 58 -11.90 6.75 -10.11
N ALA A 59 -12.98 6.24 -9.50
CA ALA A 59 -13.24 6.40 -8.08
C ALA A 59 -12.16 5.75 -7.20
N THR A 60 -11.69 4.55 -7.55
CA THR A 60 -10.61 3.86 -6.81
C THR A 60 -9.29 4.59 -6.88
N VAL A 61 -8.94 5.17 -8.04
CA VAL A 61 -7.75 6.02 -8.21
C VAL A 61 -7.84 7.27 -7.35
N VAL A 62 -8.98 7.97 -7.37
CA VAL A 62 -9.19 9.17 -6.55
C VAL A 62 -9.07 8.85 -5.07
N VAL A 63 -9.71 7.79 -4.60
CA VAL A 63 -9.64 7.35 -3.21
C VAL A 63 -8.20 6.96 -2.82
N GLY A 64 -7.48 6.21 -3.67
CA GLY A 64 -6.09 5.85 -3.40
C GLY A 64 -5.14 7.06 -3.34
N VAL A 65 -5.39 8.11 -4.13
CA VAL A 65 -4.66 9.39 -4.04
C VAL A 65 -4.97 10.11 -2.72
N LEU A 66 -6.24 10.16 -2.31
CA LEU A 66 -6.66 10.79 -1.05
C LEU A 66 -6.15 10.09 0.20
N ILE A 67 -5.94 8.77 0.15
CA ILE A 67 -5.39 7.97 1.25
C ILE A 67 -3.89 8.22 1.45
N THR A 68 -3.19 8.67 0.39
CA THR A 68 -1.73 8.90 0.42
C THR A 68 -1.26 9.85 1.52
N PRO A 69 -1.84 11.05 1.74
CA PRO A 69 -1.44 11.93 2.83
C PRO A 69 -1.73 11.34 4.22
N ALA A 70 -2.77 10.51 4.37
CA ALA A 70 -3.11 9.90 5.66
C ALA A 70 -2.06 8.87 6.12
N PHE A 71 -1.49 8.11 5.18
CA PHE A 71 -0.50 7.07 5.47
C PHE A 71 0.96 7.49 5.21
N LYS A 72 1.20 8.76 4.80
CA LYS A 72 2.53 9.29 4.43
C LYS A 72 3.28 8.35 3.47
N LEU A 73 2.57 7.83 2.48
CA LEU A 73 3.15 6.90 1.51
C LEU A 73 4.10 7.66 0.57
N GLY A 74 5.26 7.07 0.28
CA GLY A 74 6.27 7.70 -0.57
C GLY A 74 5.89 7.70 -2.06
N GLY A 75 6.73 8.31 -2.90
CA GLY A 75 6.49 8.42 -4.34
C GLY A 75 6.27 7.08 -5.07
N GLY A 76 6.82 5.98 -4.55
CA GLY A 76 6.59 4.64 -5.09
C GLY A 76 5.11 4.19 -5.03
N TRP A 77 4.31 4.74 -4.12
CA TRP A 77 2.87 4.44 -4.04
C TRP A 77 2.12 4.96 -5.27
N TYR A 78 2.41 6.19 -5.72
CA TYR A 78 1.80 6.74 -6.92
C TYR A 78 2.15 5.92 -8.16
N ALA A 79 3.41 5.49 -8.29
CA ALA A 79 3.84 4.64 -9.40
C ALA A 79 3.05 3.31 -9.43
N LEU A 80 2.84 2.69 -8.27
CA LEU A 80 2.07 1.45 -8.15
C LEU A 80 0.58 1.67 -8.45
N LEU A 81 0.00 2.74 -7.91
CA LEU A 81 -1.40 3.10 -8.11
C LEU A 81 -1.72 3.38 -9.58
N PHE A 82 -0.93 4.22 -10.25
CA PHE A 82 -1.10 4.50 -11.67
C PHE A 82 -0.78 3.29 -12.55
N GLY A 83 0.27 2.52 -12.22
CA GLY A 83 0.60 1.28 -12.93
C GLY A 83 -0.53 0.26 -12.89
N LEU A 84 -1.13 0.04 -11.71
CA LEU A 84 -2.28 -0.85 -11.56
C LEU A 84 -3.53 -0.30 -12.24
N ALA A 85 -3.77 1.02 -12.19
CA ALA A 85 -4.91 1.63 -12.85
C ALA A 85 -4.85 1.45 -14.37
N VAL A 86 -3.68 1.67 -14.98
CA VAL A 86 -3.47 1.46 -16.42
C VAL A 86 -3.62 -0.01 -16.79
N LEU A 87 -3.07 -0.93 -16.00
CA LEU A 87 -3.22 -2.36 -16.23
C LEU A 87 -4.69 -2.80 -16.14
N ALA A 88 -5.42 -2.35 -15.11
CA ALA A 88 -6.84 -2.64 -14.94
C ALA A 88 -7.70 -2.04 -16.08
N PHE A 89 -7.32 -0.88 -16.59
CA PHE A 89 -7.96 -0.26 -17.75
C PHE A 89 -7.78 -1.13 -19.00
N ILE A 90 -6.56 -1.58 -19.29
CA ILE A 90 -6.27 -2.41 -20.47
C ILE A 90 -7.04 -3.73 -20.41
N ILE A 91 -7.06 -4.39 -19.25
CA ILE A 91 -7.81 -5.64 -19.07
C ILE A 91 -9.30 -5.41 -19.22
N GLY A 92 -9.87 -4.38 -18.58
CA GLY A 92 -11.29 -4.06 -18.67
C GLY A 92 -11.72 -3.71 -20.10
N PHE A 93 -10.89 -2.97 -20.83
CA PHE A 93 -11.12 -2.66 -22.23
C PHE A 93 -11.07 -3.92 -23.12
N GLY A 94 -10.07 -4.78 -22.91
CA GLY A 94 -9.94 -6.05 -23.64
C GLY A 94 -11.14 -6.97 -23.42
N VAL A 95 -11.62 -7.10 -22.18
CA VAL A 95 -12.83 -7.87 -21.88
C VAL A 95 -14.06 -7.25 -22.54
N SER A 96 -14.21 -5.93 -22.50
CA SER A 96 -15.34 -5.23 -23.14
C SER A 96 -15.33 -5.39 -24.66
N ALA A 97 -14.15 -5.43 -25.29
CA ALA A 97 -14.00 -5.66 -26.72
C ALA A 97 -14.23 -7.11 -27.16
N LEU A 98 -14.10 -8.08 -26.24
CA LEU A 98 -14.38 -9.50 -26.49
C LEU A 98 -15.81 -9.91 -26.14
N ALA A 99 -16.46 -9.18 -25.23
CA ALA A 99 -17.81 -9.46 -24.76
C ALA A 99 -18.92 -8.69 -25.51
N GLY A 100 -18.55 -7.69 -26.31
CA GLY A 100 -19.43 -7.01 -27.28
C GLY A 100 -19.39 -7.71 -28.64
#